data_AF-A0A829H8P2-F1
#
_entry.id   AF-A0A829H8P2-F1
#
_cell.length_a   1.000
_cell.length_b   1.000
_cell.length_c   1.000
_cell.angle_alpha   90.00
_cell.angle_beta   90.00
_cell.angle_gamma   90.00
#
_symmetry.space_group_name_H-M   'P 1'
#
loop_
_entity.id
_entity.type
_entity.pdbx_description
1 polymer ?
#
loop_
_entity_poly.entity_id
_entity_poly.type
_entity_poly.pdbx_seq_one_letter_code
_entity_poly.pdbx_strand_id
1 'polypeptide(L)'
;MSGYEKFINNLPVRRTVVLFSVFLLLWFARSIMSDILLTFIFAFLVSRLVHAVQRHVHIRPFVIVVPVYILVILGLVYAAVHYVPAIIHQTIGLFNSVQNFYNSEAFANNQVMQWVLQSTKSLNLTEQLKTGVTTVLQYAGNIGAMGLTLFVSFILSFFFTIELDSLPAFGQLFLDSPFGWYFKDLQYFAMKFINTFGVVMEAQIFIAVVNTVITTITLLFLKMPNTPSLAIMVFLLSLIPVAGAIISL
;
A
#
# COMPACT_ATOMS: atom_id res chain seq x y z
N MET A 1 -20.44 -43.74 16.60
CA MET A 1 -19.92 -42.44 16.11
C MET A 1 -19.73 -42.54 14.61
N SER A 2 -20.52 -41.77 13.86
CA SER A 2 -20.41 -41.67 12.40
C SER A 2 -19.05 -41.06 12.00
N GLY A 3 -18.51 -41.40 10.83
CA GLY A 3 -17.23 -40.84 10.33
C GLY A 3 -17.22 -39.30 10.31
N TYR A 4 -18.39 -38.69 10.14
CA TYR A 4 -18.62 -37.25 10.22
C TYR A 4 -18.39 -36.67 11.63
N GLU A 5 -18.84 -37.36 12.68
CA GLU A 5 -18.66 -36.92 14.08
C GLU A 5 -17.20 -37.07 14.52
N LYS A 6 -16.49 -38.11 14.06
CA LYS A 6 -15.05 -38.27 14.29
C LYS A 6 -14.24 -37.15 13.62
N PHE A 7 -14.65 -36.69 12.43
CA PHE A 7 -14.03 -35.57 11.75
C PHE A 7 -14.26 -34.24 12.48
N ILE A 8 -15.50 -33.96 12.92
CA ILE A 8 -15.81 -32.72 13.63
C ILE A 8 -15.13 -32.63 15.00
N ASN A 9 -14.98 -33.76 15.70
CA ASN A 9 -14.28 -33.81 16.99
C ASN A 9 -12.76 -33.65 16.86
N ASN A 10 -12.19 -33.92 15.67
CA ASN A 10 -10.76 -33.79 15.43
C ASN A 10 -10.39 -32.35 15.02
N LEU A 11 -10.27 -31.47 16.03
CA LEU A 11 -9.91 -30.05 15.91
C LEU A 11 -8.77 -29.73 14.92
N PRO A 12 -7.59 -30.39 14.94
CA PRO A 12 -6.51 -30.07 14.01
C PRO A 12 -6.83 -30.41 12.56
N VAL A 13 -7.54 -31.52 12.30
CA VAL A 13 -7.93 -31.91 10.94
C VAL A 13 -9.00 -30.95 10.41
N ARG A 14 -10.01 -30.66 11.23
CA ARG A 14 -11.11 -29.74 10.89
C ARG A 14 -10.58 -28.34 10.53
N ARG A 15 -9.69 -27.79 11.37
CA ARG A 15 -9.06 -26.48 11.14
C ARG A 15 -8.15 -26.46 9.92
N THR A 16 -7.43 -27.54 9.64
CA THR A 16 -6.61 -27.64 8.43
C THR A 16 -7.48 -27.62 7.17
N VAL A 17 -8.62 -28.31 7.17
CA VAL A 17 -9.56 -28.29 6.03
C VAL A 17 -10.15 -26.90 5.81
N VAL A 18 -10.53 -26.20 6.89
CA VAL A 18 -11.02 -24.82 6.83
C VAL A 18 -9.92 -23.87 6.32
N LEU A 19 -8.68 -24.05 6.77
CA LEU A 19 -7.56 -23.21 6.30
C LEU A 19 -7.26 -23.46 4.82
N PHE A 20 -7.33 -24.72 4.38
CA PHE A 20 -7.16 -25.09 2.98
C PHE A 20 -8.28 -24.50 2.10
N SER A 21 -9.54 -24.50 2.56
CA SER A 21 -10.64 -23.88 1.81
C SER A 21 -10.50 -22.36 1.72
N VAL A 22 -10.01 -21.69 2.78
CA VAL A 22 -9.67 -20.26 2.73
C VAL A 22 -8.56 -20.00 1.70
N PHE A 23 -7.49 -20.79 1.71
CA PHE A 23 -6.40 -20.65 0.74
C PHE A 23 -6.89 -20.84 -0.70
N LEU A 24 -7.71 -21.85 -0.95
CA LEU A 24 -8.29 -22.13 -2.25
C LEU A 24 -9.21 -20.99 -2.72
N LEU A 25 -10.02 -20.41 -1.82
CA LEU A 25 -10.84 -19.23 -2.12
C LEU A 25 -9.96 -18.02 -2.49
N LEU A 26 -8.90 -17.75 -1.73
CA LEU A 26 -7.97 -16.66 -2.03
C LEU A 26 -7.22 -16.88 -3.35
N TRP A 27 -6.90 -18.12 -3.69
CA TRP A 27 -6.29 -18.46 -4.98
C TRP A 27 -7.23 -18.18 -6.16
N PHE A 28 -8.53 -18.45 -6.01
CA PHE A 28 -9.52 -18.03 -7.01
C PHE A 28 -9.68 -16.51 -7.07
N ALA A 29 -9.60 -15.84 -5.93
CA ALA A 29 -9.67 -14.38 -5.83
C ALA A 29 -8.36 -13.66 -6.17
N ARG A 30 -7.33 -14.37 -6.66
CA ARG A 30 -6.00 -13.79 -6.91
C ARG A 30 -6.02 -12.56 -7.83
N SER A 31 -6.96 -12.50 -8.76
CA SER A 31 -7.10 -11.38 -9.72
C SER A 31 -7.53 -10.08 -9.07
N ILE A 32 -8.24 -10.15 -7.94
CA ILE A 32 -8.72 -8.99 -7.16
C ILE A 32 -8.00 -8.88 -5.81
N MET A 33 -6.87 -9.59 -5.63
CA MET A 33 -6.13 -9.60 -4.37
C MET A 33 -5.68 -8.19 -3.99
N SER A 34 -5.23 -7.41 -4.97
CA SER A 34 -4.85 -6.00 -4.78
C SER A 34 -6.04 -5.18 -4.27
N ASP A 35 -7.24 -5.39 -4.81
CA ASP A 35 -8.44 -4.68 -4.36
C ASP A 35 -8.82 -5.05 -2.92
N ILE A 36 -8.78 -6.35 -2.59
CA ILE A 36 -9.08 -6.85 -1.25
C ILE A 36 -8.09 -6.28 -0.22
N LEU A 37 -6.79 -6.38 -0.51
CA LEU A 37 -5.74 -5.93 0.38
C LEU A 37 -5.83 -4.42 0.61
N LEU A 38 -6.02 -3.66 -0.46
CA LEU A 38 -6.10 -2.22 -0.40
C LEU A 38 -7.38 -1.74 0.32
N THR A 39 -8.51 -2.39 0.06
CA THR A 39 -9.76 -2.16 0.80
C THR A 39 -9.55 -2.38 2.29
N PHE A 40 -8.87 -3.47 2.66
CA PHE A 40 -8.55 -3.78 4.05
C PHE A 40 -7.61 -2.74 4.68
N ILE A 41 -6.56 -2.32 3.97
CA ILE A 41 -5.65 -1.26 4.43
C ILE A 41 -6.41 0.04 4.68
N PHE A 42 -7.24 0.48 3.73
CA PHE A 42 -8.02 1.71 3.89
C PHE A 42 -9.05 1.58 5.00
N ALA A 43 -9.74 0.44 5.11
CA ALA A 43 -10.74 0.23 6.16
C ALA A 43 -10.08 0.25 7.54
N PHE A 44 -8.91 -0.39 7.67
CA PHE A 44 -8.12 -0.35 8.90
C PHE A 44 -7.62 1.06 9.22
N LEU A 45 -7.05 1.77 8.23
CA LEU A 45 -6.56 3.13 8.41
C LEU A 45 -7.67 4.08 8.85
N VAL A 46 -8.82 4.06 8.15
CA VAL A 46 -9.92 4.98 8.46
C VAL A 46 -10.61 4.60 9.75
N SER A 47 -10.90 3.31 10.00
CA SER A 47 -11.46 2.89 11.29
C SER A 47 -10.57 3.36 12.44
N ARG A 48 -9.26 3.24 12.32
CA ARG A 48 -8.32 3.72 13.34
C ARG A 48 -8.33 5.24 13.52
N LEU A 49 -8.37 6.00 12.42
CA LEU A 49 -8.53 7.46 12.46
C LEU A 49 -9.85 7.86 13.12
N VAL A 50 -10.95 7.21 12.77
CA VAL A 50 -12.27 7.45 13.35
C VAL A 50 -12.26 7.18 14.85
N HIS A 51 -11.70 6.06 15.31
CA HIS A 51 -11.59 5.76 16.75
C HIS A 51 -10.69 6.77 17.48
N ALA A 52 -9.60 7.23 16.85
CA ALA A 52 -8.72 8.25 17.43
C ALA A 52 -9.43 9.61 17.58
N VAL A 53 -10.25 10.00 16.61
CA VAL A 53 -11.09 11.21 16.65
C VAL A 53 -12.23 11.06 17.65
N GLN A 54 -12.90 9.91 17.68
CA GLN A 54 -13.99 9.62 18.63
C GLN A 54 -13.54 9.68 20.08
N ARG A 55 -12.28 9.37 20.37
CA ARG A 55 -11.68 9.55 21.70
C ARG A 55 -11.74 10.99 22.20
N HIS A 56 -11.74 11.96 21.28
CA HIS A 56 -11.80 13.39 21.58
C HIS A 56 -13.22 13.97 21.37
N VAL A 57 -14.06 13.35 20.53
CA VAL A 57 -15.40 13.87 20.19
C VAL A 57 -16.44 12.74 20.09
N HIS A 58 -17.46 12.74 20.96
CA HIS A 58 -18.51 11.71 21.00
C HIS A 58 -19.62 11.97 19.96
N ILE A 59 -19.37 11.65 18.69
CA ILE A 59 -20.33 11.81 17.60
C ILE A 59 -20.58 10.46 16.90
N ARG A 60 -21.77 10.30 16.30
CA ARG A 60 -22.16 9.15 15.47
C ARG A 60 -21.07 8.82 14.42
N PRO A 61 -20.66 7.55 14.24
CA PRO A 61 -19.59 7.15 13.33
C PRO A 61 -19.71 7.71 11.92
N PHE A 62 -20.93 7.70 11.36
CA PHE A 62 -21.21 8.19 10.00
C PHE A 62 -20.78 9.65 9.76
N VAL A 63 -20.97 10.53 10.74
CA VAL A 63 -20.65 11.97 10.63
C VAL A 63 -19.13 12.21 10.67
N ILE A 64 -18.36 11.25 11.18
CA ILE A 64 -16.89 11.31 11.23
C ILE A 64 -16.30 10.63 9.99
N VAL A 65 -16.87 9.51 9.57
CA VAL A 65 -16.39 8.73 8.42
C VAL A 65 -16.45 9.56 7.14
N VAL A 66 -17.57 10.23 6.83
CA VAL A 66 -17.73 10.96 5.57
C VAL A 66 -16.69 12.09 5.39
N PRO A 67 -16.48 13.02 6.34
CA PRO A 67 -15.46 14.05 6.21
C PRO A 67 -14.03 13.49 6.13
N VAL A 68 -13.72 12.42 6.87
CA VAL A 68 -12.38 11.79 6.82
C VAL A 68 -12.13 11.21 5.43
N TYR A 69 -13.10 10.53 4.84
CA TYR A 69 -12.98 10.02 3.47
C TYR A 69 -12.78 11.14 2.45
N ILE A 70 -13.51 12.25 2.57
CA ILE A 70 -13.32 13.43 1.70
C ILE A 70 -11.90 13.99 1.83
N LEU A 71 -11.39 14.14 3.06
CA LEU A 71 -10.04 14.66 3.32
C LEU A 71 -8.98 13.74 2.71
N VAL A 72 -9.12 12.42 2.87
CA VAL A 72 -8.19 11.45 2.28
C VAL A 72 -8.24 11.49 0.75
N ILE A 73 -9.42 11.60 0.13
CA ILE A 73 -9.53 11.77 -1.34
C ILE A 73 -8.82 13.04 -1.79
N LEU A 74 -9.07 14.17 -1.13
CA LEU A 74 -8.43 15.45 -1.47
C LEU A 74 -6.91 15.33 -1.36
N GLY A 75 -6.41 14.68 -0.30
CA GLY A 75 -4.99 14.39 -0.11
C GLY A 75 -4.41 13.52 -1.22
N LEU A 76 -5.09 12.44 -1.61
CA LEU A 76 -4.65 11.53 -2.68
C LEU A 76 -4.70 12.19 -4.06
N VAL A 77 -5.73 12.98 -4.37
CA VAL A 77 -5.84 13.70 -5.65
C VAL A 77 -4.79 14.80 -5.74
N TYR A 78 -4.58 15.56 -4.66
CA TYR A 78 -3.49 16.52 -4.58
C TYR A 78 -2.13 15.83 -4.76
N ALA A 79 -1.94 14.67 -4.12
CA ALA A 79 -0.76 13.83 -4.28
C ALA A 79 -0.56 13.42 -5.76
N ALA A 80 -1.61 12.95 -6.42
CA ALA A 80 -1.53 12.48 -7.80
C ALA A 80 -1.24 13.62 -8.80
N VAL A 81 -1.96 14.76 -8.69
CA VAL A 81 -1.89 15.84 -9.68
C VAL A 81 -0.57 16.63 -9.59
N HIS A 82 -0.07 16.89 -8.39
CA HIS A 82 1.14 17.72 -8.24
C HIS A 82 2.43 16.90 -8.21
N TYR A 83 2.42 15.70 -7.63
CA TYR A 83 3.67 14.98 -7.37
C TYR A 83 4.05 14.01 -8.47
N VAL A 84 3.08 13.32 -9.07
CA VAL A 84 3.37 12.39 -10.19
C VAL A 84 4.06 13.14 -11.34
N PRO A 85 3.56 14.30 -11.81
CA PRO A 85 4.25 15.05 -12.87
C PRO A 85 5.58 15.63 -12.41
N ALA A 86 5.67 16.10 -11.16
CA ALA A 86 6.93 16.63 -10.62
C ALA A 86 8.04 15.57 -10.61
N ILE A 87 7.72 14.32 -10.24
CA ILE A 87 8.67 13.19 -10.29
C ILE A 87 9.10 12.94 -11.74
N ILE A 88 8.16 12.86 -12.69
CA ILE A 88 8.48 12.66 -14.11
C ILE A 88 9.42 13.74 -14.62
N HIS A 89 9.09 15.02 -14.39
CA HIS A 89 9.92 16.14 -14.84
C HIS A 89 11.30 16.14 -14.18
N GLN A 90 11.38 15.81 -12.88
CA GLN A 90 12.66 15.68 -12.18
C GLN A 90 13.49 14.52 -12.73
N THR A 91 12.89 13.35 -12.98
CA THR A 91 13.58 12.20 -13.56
C THR A 91 14.12 12.52 -14.96
N ILE A 92 13.33 13.17 -15.82
CA ILE A 92 13.79 13.62 -17.15
C ILE A 92 14.89 14.68 -17.01
N GLY A 93 14.75 15.62 -16.08
CA GLY A 93 15.74 16.65 -15.80
C GLY A 93 17.09 16.05 -15.38
N LEU A 94 17.09 15.11 -14.44
CA LEU A 94 18.28 14.39 -14.00
C LEU A 94 18.93 13.61 -15.15
N PHE A 95 18.12 12.94 -15.98
CA PHE A 95 18.62 12.25 -17.17
C PHE A 95 19.31 13.21 -18.15
N ASN A 96 18.67 14.34 -18.44
CA ASN A 96 19.24 15.37 -19.32
C ASN A 96 20.51 15.98 -18.72
N SER A 97 20.57 16.22 -17.40
CA SER A 97 21.77 16.70 -16.71
C SER A 97 22.93 15.71 -16.78
N VAL A 98 22.67 14.42 -16.56
CA VAL A 98 23.69 13.36 -16.68
C VAL A 98 24.17 13.25 -18.13
N GLN A 99 23.27 13.32 -19.09
CA GLN A 99 23.63 13.27 -20.51
C GLN A 99 24.42 14.50 -20.97
N ASN A 100 24.06 15.70 -20.50
CA ASN A 100 24.80 16.93 -20.78
C ASN A 100 26.18 16.94 -20.11
N PHE A 101 26.30 16.41 -18.89
CA PHE A 101 27.59 16.25 -18.21
C PHE A 101 28.50 15.27 -18.96
N TYR A 102 27.96 14.12 -19.37
CA TYR A 102 28.67 13.13 -20.20
C TYR A 102 29.17 13.71 -21.52
N ASN A 103 28.38 14.60 -22.14
CA ASN A 103 28.71 15.23 -23.43
C ASN A 103 29.48 16.57 -23.29
N SER A 104 29.82 17.01 -22.07
CA SER A 104 30.49 18.30 -21.87
C SER A 104 32.00 18.25 -22.14
N GLU A 105 32.55 19.33 -22.70
CA GLU A 105 33.98 19.42 -23.05
C GLU A 105 34.92 19.34 -21.83
N ALA A 106 34.43 19.71 -20.64
CA ALA A 106 35.14 19.54 -19.37
C ALA A 106 35.31 18.06 -18.95
N PHE A 107 34.43 17.18 -19.43
CA PHE A 107 34.48 15.73 -19.22
C PHE A 107 35.41 15.04 -20.23
N ALA A 108 35.52 15.59 -21.45
CA ALA A 108 36.40 15.10 -22.51
C ALA A 108 37.89 15.27 -22.17
N ASN A 109 38.25 16.34 -21.45
CA ASN A 109 39.65 16.67 -21.13
C ASN A 109 40.23 15.96 -19.88
N ASN A 110 39.42 15.21 -19.13
CA ASN A 110 39.84 14.61 -17.86
C ASN A 110 40.26 13.13 -18.04
N GLN A 111 41.57 12.86 -18.05
CA GLN A 111 42.14 11.52 -18.31
C GLN A 111 41.62 10.43 -17.36
N VAL A 112 41.36 10.76 -16.09
CA VAL A 112 40.81 9.81 -15.10
C VAL A 112 39.39 9.38 -15.49
N MET A 113 38.60 10.31 -16.02
CA MET A 113 37.23 10.05 -16.41
C MET A 113 37.15 9.24 -17.72
N GLN A 114 38.04 9.53 -18.67
CA GLN A 114 38.17 8.75 -19.90
C GLN A 114 38.62 7.31 -19.63
N TRP A 115 39.48 7.09 -18.62
CA TRP A 115 39.87 5.74 -18.18
C TRP A 115 38.69 4.98 -17.57
N VAL A 116 37.93 5.60 -16.65
CA VAL A 116 36.70 5.02 -16.09
C VAL A 116 35.69 4.70 -17.21
N LEU A 117 35.50 5.61 -18.17
CA LEU A 117 34.60 5.39 -19.30
C LEU A 117 35.05 4.27 -20.24
N GLN A 118 36.35 4.10 -20.48
CA GLN A 118 36.87 2.97 -21.26
C GLN A 118 36.68 1.64 -20.54
N SER A 119 36.83 1.60 -19.21
CA SER A 119 36.52 0.40 -18.40
C SER A 119 35.02 0.11 -18.30
N THR A 120 34.16 1.13 -18.49
CA THR A 120 32.70 1.04 -18.35
C THR A 120 31.96 1.03 -19.69
N LYS A 121 32.65 1.18 -20.82
CA LYS A 121 32.10 1.10 -22.20
C LYS A 121 31.43 -0.24 -22.50
N SER A 122 31.77 -1.29 -21.75
CA SER A 122 31.12 -2.61 -21.79
C SER A 122 29.72 -2.64 -21.17
N LEU A 123 29.30 -1.58 -20.44
CA LEU A 123 28.05 -1.57 -19.66
C LEU A 123 26.88 -0.82 -20.32
N ASN A 124 27.02 -0.25 -21.53
CA ASN A 124 25.92 0.45 -22.23
C ASN A 124 25.09 1.36 -21.30
N LEU A 125 25.77 2.14 -20.45
CA LEU A 125 25.14 2.97 -19.41
C LEU A 125 24.03 3.87 -19.96
N THR A 126 24.20 4.42 -21.16
CA THR A 126 23.18 5.24 -21.82
C THR A 126 21.90 4.47 -22.13
N GLU A 127 22.02 3.20 -22.58
CA GLU A 127 20.86 2.34 -22.80
C GLU A 127 20.20 1.93 -21.49
N GLN A 128 20.98 1.63 -20.44
CA GLN A 128 20.42 1.34 -19.11
C GLN A 128 19.68 2.55 -18.52
N LEU A 129 20.24 3.76 -18.67
CA LEU A 129 19.62 4.99 -18.21
C LEU A 129 18.34 5.30 -19.00
N LYS A 130 18.36 5.16 -20.34
CA LYS A 130 17.15 5.29 -21.17
C LYS A 130 16.08 4.27 -20.78
N THR A 131 16.48 3.02 -20.57
CA THR A 131 15.57 1.95 -20.12
C THR A 131 14.96 2.31 -18.77
N GLY A 132 15.76 2.81 -17.82
CA GLY A 132 15.29 3.27 -16.51
C GLY A 132 14.28 4.41 -16.60
N VAL A 133 14.56 5.45 -17.39
CA VAL A 133 13.63 6.56 -17.61
C VAL A 133 12.35 6.09 -18.30
N THR A 134 12.47 5.26 -19.34
CA THR A 134 11.31 4.72 -20.08
C THR A 134 10.44 3.84 -19.17
N THR A 135 11.07 3.07 -18.27
CA THR A 135 10.37 2.27 -17.27
C THR A 135 9.61 3.15 -16.27
N VAL A 136 10.21 4.23 -15.77
CA VAL A 136 9.53 5.20 -14.90
C VAL A 136 8.35 5.86 -15.63
N LEU A 137 8.52 6.23 -16.90
CA LEU A 137 7.45 6.79 -17.72
C LEU A 137 6.31 5.80 -17.98
N GLN A 138 6.63 4.53 -18.23
CA GLN A 138 5.63 3.46 -18.38
C GLN A 138 4.86 3.24 -17.08
N TYR A 139 5.53 3.21 -15.92
CA TYR A 139 4.86 3.12 -14.63
C TYR A 139 3.98 4.34 -14.33
N ALA A 140 4.44 5.54 -14.69
CA ALA A 140 3.65 6.76 -14.57
C ALA A 140 2.43 6.75 -15.50
N GLY A 141 2.53 6.19 -16.71
CA GLY A 141 1.39 5.98 -17.61
C GLY A 141 0.39 4.96 -17.07
N ASN A 142 0.89 3.89 -16.44
CA ASN A 142 0.07 2.84 -15.81
C ASN A 142 -0.57 3.29 -14.48
N ILE A 143 -0.21 4.47 -13.97
CA ILE A 143 -0.79 5.04 -12.75
C ILE A 143 -2.31 5.26 -12.88
N GLY A 144 -2.82 5.42 -14.10
CA GLY A 144 -4.27 5.50 -14.36
C GLY A 144 -5.00 4.20 -13.99
N ALA A 145 -4.44 3.04 -14.39
CA ALA A 145 -5.00 1.74 -14.05
C ALA A 145 -4.89 1.46 -12.55
N MET A 146 -3.74 1.77 -11.94
CA MET A 146 -3.56 1.69 -10.48
C MET A 146 -4.50 2.65 -9.74
N GLY A 147 -4.73 3.83 -10.30
CA GLY A 147 -5.63 4.85 -9.77
C GLY A 147 -7.08 4.36 -9.75
N LEU A 148 -7.51 3.59 -10.76
CA LEU A 148 -8.83 2.96 -10.77
C LEU A 148 -8.97 1.90 -9.67
N THR A 149 -8.01 0.99 -9.54
CA THR A 149 -7.94 0.01 -8.44
C THR A 149 -7.96 0.72 -7.08
N LEU A 150 -7.18 1.80 -6.95
CA LEU A 150 -7.13 2.63 -5.76
C LEU A 150 -8.50 3.21 -5.42
N PHE A 151 -9.17 3.78 -6.42
CA PHE A 151 -10.49 4.39 -6.27
C PHE A 151 -11.57 3.37 -5.91
N VAL A 152 -11.62 2.22 -6.59
CA VAL A 152 -12.59 1.15 -6.32
C VAL A 152 -12.41 0.59 -4.91
N SER A 153 -11.17 0.29 -4.51
CA SER A 153 -10.85 -0.20 -3.18
C SER A 153 -11.20 0.81 -2.08
N PHE A 154 -11.03 2.09 -2.39
CA PHE A 154 -11.37 3.17 -1.48
C PHE A 154 -12.90 3.28 -1.28
N ILE A 155 -13.69 3.16 -2.34
CA ILE A 155 -15.17 3.08 -2.24
C ILE A 155 -15.59 1.85 -1.45
N LEU A 156 -15.02 0.69 -1.73
CA LEU A 156 -15.37 -0.54 -1.03
C LEU A 156 -15.04 -0.44 0.47
N SER A 157 -13.92 0.19 0.78
CA SER A 157 -13.49 0.48 2.14
C SER A 157 -14.47 1.41 2.86
N PHE A 158 -15.02 2.41 2.17
CA PHE A 158 -16.03 3.30 2.70
C PHE A 158 -17.30 2.55 3.11
N PHE A 159 -17.84 1.72 2.21
CA PHE A 159 -19.01 0.90 2.51
C PHE A 159 -18.76 -0.02 3.71
N PHE A 160 -17.61 -0.71 3.73
CA PHE A 160 -17.23 -1.56 4.84
C PHE A 160 -17.14 -0.79 6.17
N THR A 161 -16.57 0.41 6.17
CA THR A 161 -16.38 1.23 7.37
C THR A 161 -17.70 1.79 7.91
N ILE A 162 -18.67 2.09 7.04
CA ILE A 162 -20.02 2.52 7.46
C ILE A 162 -20.80 1.38 8.10
N GLU A 163 -20.65 0.16 7.57
CA GLU A 163 -21.38 -1.03 8.05
C GLU A 163 -20.63 -1.82 9.13
N LEU A 164 -19.60 -1.21 9.73
CA LEU A 164 -18.71 -1.89 10.67
C LEU A 164 -19.43 -2.47 11.89
N ASP A 165 -20.57 -1.89 12.29
CA ASP A 165 -21.40 -2.38 13.40
C ASP A 165 -22.40 -3.48 12.96
N SER A 166 -22.87 -3.43 11.71
CA SER A 166 -23.89 -4.34 11.17
C SER A 166 -23.29 -5.65 10.65
N LEU A 167 -22.09 -5.60 10.06
CA LEU A 167 -21.42 -6.76 9.49
C LEU A 167 -21.08 -7.86 10.52
N PRO A 168 -20.59 -7.54 11.74
CA PRO A 168 -20.37 -8.54 12.78
C PRO A 168 -21.67 -9.20 13.25
N ALA A 169 -22.75 -8.43 13.38
CA ALA A 169 -24.06 -8.96 13.76
C ALA A 169 -24.60 -9.94 12.70
N PHE A 170 -24.46 -9.59 11.42
CA PHE A 170 -24.77 -10.49 10.31
C PHE A 170 -23.88 -11.75 10.33
N GLY A 171 -22.58 -11.60 10.59
CA GLY A 171 -21.63 -12.71 10.69
C GLY A 171 -21.96 -13.70 11.82
N GLN A 172 -22.48 -13.22 12.95
CA GLN A 172 -22.88 -14.07 14.08
C GLN A 172 -24.02 -15.02 13.73
N LEU A 173 -24.94 -14.63 12.84
CA LEU A 173 -26.04 -15.50 12.39
C LEU A 173 -25.55 -16.79 11.71
N PHE A 174 -24.36 -16.76 11.08
CA PHE A 174 -23.77 -17.96 10.47
C PHE A 174 -23.22 -18.95 11.49
N LEU A 175 -22.87 -18.48 12.69
CA LEU A 175 -22.33 -19.33 13.77
C LEU A 175 -23.39 -20.26 14.37
N ASP A 176 -24.66 -19.84 14.29
CA ASP A 176 -25.83 -20.59 14.77
C ASP A 176 -26.47 -21.46 13.68
N SER A 177 -25.92 -21.41 12.45
CA SER A 177 -26.40 -22.23 11.33
C SER A 177 -26.03 -23.72 11.50
N PRO A 178 -26.68 -24.65 10.74
CA PRO A 178 -26.32 -26.08 10.72
C PRO A 178 -24.84 -26.34 10.37
N PHE A 179 -24.21 -25.39 9.67
CA PHE A 179 -22.79 -25.42 9.29
C PHE A 179 -21.92 -24.53 10.19
N GLY A 180 -22.42 -24.15 11.37
CA GLY A 180 -21.77 -23.22 12.30
C GLY A 180 -20.40 -23.67 12.80
N TRP A 181 -20.10 -24.97 12.80
CA TRP A 181 -18.76 -25.47 13.14
C TRP A 181 -17.67 -24.90 12.20
N TYR A 182 -17.97 -24.77 10.90
CA TYR A 182 -17.05 -24.25 9.90
C TYR A 182 -16.88 -22.74 10.07
N PHE A 183 -18.00 -22.01 10.23
CA PHE A 183 -17.98 -20.56 10.42
C PHE A 183 -17.27 -20.16 11.72
N LYS A 184 -17.35 -20.97 12.79
CA LYS A 184 -16.59 -20.77 14.03
C LYS A 184 -15.08 -20.88 13.82
N ASP A 185 -14.61 -21.88 13.07
CA ASP A 185 -13.19 -22.00 12.75
C ASP A 185 -12.72 -20.91 11.77
N LEU A 186 -13.57 -20.52 10.81
CA LEU A 186 -13.29 -19.41 9.90
C LEU A 186 -13.19 -18.08 10.66
N GLN A 187 -14.10 -17.82 11.61
CA GLN A 187 -14.04 -16.66 12.50
C GLN A 187 -12.76 -16.68 13.34
N TYR A 188 -12.37 -17.84 13.88
CA TYR A 188 -11.11 -17.97 14.61
C TYR A 188 -9.90 -17.57 13.77
N PHE A 189 -9.82 -18.04 12.51
CA PHE A 189 -8.74 -17.64 11.60
C PHE A 189 -8.80 -16.17 11.20
N ALA A 190 -9.99 -15.64 10.90
CA ALA A 190 -10.18 -14.24 10.55
C ALA A 190 -9.76 -13.31 11.70
N MET A 191 -10.19 -13.60 12.94
CA MET A 191 -9.79 -12.81 14.12
C MET A 191 -8.29 -12.89 14.38
N LYS A 192 -7.68 -14.07 14.20
CA LYS A 192 -6.23 -14.22 14.35
C LYS A 192 -5.47 -13.44 13.28
N PHE A 193 -5.94 -13.46 12.04
CA PHE A 193 -5.39 -12.67 10.93
C PHE A 193 -5.51 -11.17 11.21
N ILE A 194 -6.70 -10.67 11.55
CA ILE A 194 -6.95 -9.25 11.84
C ILE A 194 -6.09 -8.77 13.01
N ASN A 195 -5.99 -9.54 14.09
CA ASN A 195 -5.18 -9.15 15.26
C ASN A 195 -3.69 -9.11 14.92
N THR A 196 -3.19 -10.08 14.15
CA THR A 196 -1.76 -10.14 13.80
C THR A 196 -1.40 -9.08 12.77
N PHE A 197 -2.17 -9.01 11.68
CA PHE A 197 -1.94 -8.06 10.60
C PHE A 197 -2.24 -6.62 11.04
N GLY A 198 -3.27 -6.41 11.85
CA GLY A 198 -3.62 -5.10 12.40
C GLY A 198 -2.50 -4.50 13.23
N VAL A 199 -1.83 -5.29 14.09
CA VAL A 199 -0.65 -4.83 14.84
C VAL A 199 0.51 -4.48 13.92
N VAL A 200 0.74 -5.26 12.86
CA VAL A 200 1.79 -4.96 11.85
C VAL A 200 1.48 -3.67 11.11
N MET A 201 0.23 -3.48 10.68
CA MET A 201 -0.21 -2.24 10.01
C MET A 201 -0.11 -1.03 10.92
N GLU A 202 -0.46 -1.19 12.20
CA GLU A 202 -0.32 -0.17 13.22
C GLU A 202 1.14 0.28 13.39
N ALA A 203 2.06 -0.67 13.51
CA ALA A 203 3.48 -0.39 13.59
C ALA A 203 3.96 0.29 12.30
N GLN A 204 3.50 -0.17 11.13
CA GLN A 204 3.90 0.38 9.83
C GLN A 204 3.50 1.85 9.67
N ILE A 205 2.26 2.19 10.02
CA ILE A 205 1.78 3.57 9.95
C ILE A 205 2.57 4.45 10.91
N PHE A 206 2.84 3.97 12.13
CA PHE A 206 3.66 4.70 13.10
C PHE A 206 5.08 4.95 12.57
N ILE A 207 5.74 3.92 12.02
CA ILE A 207 7.07 4.03 11.42
C ILE A 207 7.05 5.01 10.24
N ALA A 208 6.04 4.95 9.37
CA ALA A 208 5.93 5.83 8.21
C ALA A 208 5.78 7.29 8.63
N VAL A 209 4.96 7.58 9.65
CA VAL A 209 4.79 8.93 10.21
C VAL A 209 6.10 9.42 10.82
N VAL A 210 6.75 8.62 11.67
CA VAL A 210 8.01 9.00 12.33
C VAL A 210 9.11 9.26 11.29
N ASN A 211 9.28 8.38 10.31
CA ASN A 211 10.26 8.54 9.23
C ASN A 211 10.00 9.82 8.42
N THR A 212 8.74 10.07 8.09
CA THR A 212 8.33 11.29 7.37
C THR A 212 8.63 12.54 8.17
N VAL A 213 8.32 12.56 9.46
CA VAL A 213 8.58 13.72 10.33
C VAL A 213 10.08 13.99 10.44
N ILE A 214 10.89 12.98 10.75
CA ILE A 214 12.35 13.11 10.86
C ILE A 214 12.95 13.61 9.53
N THR A 215 12.51 13.02 8.42
CA THR A 215 13.00 13.40 7.09
C THR A 215 12.58 14.83 6.74
N THR A 216 11.33 15.20 6.99
CA THR A 216 10.82 16.56 6.72
C THR A 216 11.59 17.61 7.53
N ILE A 217 11.82 17.36 8.82
CA ILE A 217 12.62 18.25 9.67
C ILE A 217 14.04 18.40 9.11
N THR A 218 14.68 17.29 8.73
CA THR A 218 16.02 17.30 8.15
C THR A 218 16.07 18.10 6.84
N LEU A 219 15.09 17.92 5.95
CA LEU A 219 14.99 18.65 4.69
C LEU A 219 14.76 20.15 4.88
N LEU A 220 13.97 20.54 5.90
CA LEU A 220 13.78 21.94 6.29
C LEU A 220 15.10 22.55 6.79
N PHE A 221 15.86 21.82 7.63
CA PHE A 221 17.18 22.28 8.08
C PHE A 221 18.18 22.42 6.93
N LEU A 222 18.14 21.52 5.97
CA LEU A 222 18.98 21.57 4.76
C LEU A 222 18.51 22.62 3.73
N LYS A 223 17.41 23.35 4.01
CA LYS A 223 16.78 24.33 3.09
C LYS A 223 16.54 23.75 1.69
N MET A 224 16.20 22.46 1.62
CA MET A 224 15.96 21.82 0.32
C MET A 224 14.68 22.37 -0.32
N PRO A 225 14.72 22.76 -1.61
CA PRO A 225 13.53 23.22 -2.30
C PRO A 225 12.48 22.10 -2.35
N ASN A 226 11.21 22.48 -2.36
CA ASN A 226 10.07 21.54 -2.44
C ASN A 226 9.99 20.53 -1.29
N THR A 227 10.33 20.92 -0.06
CA THR A 227 10.24 20.05 1.14
C THR A 227 8.90 19.32 1.32
N PRO A 228 7.73 19.96 1.10
CA PRO A 228 6.44 19.26 1.20
C PRO A 228 6.31 18.10 0.20
N SER A 229 6.96 18.20 -0.96
CA SER A 229 6.98 17.14 -1.96
C SER A 229 7.74 15.91 -1.55
N LEU A 230 8.95 16.14 -1.04
CA LEU A 230 9.82 15.08 -0.57
C LEU A 230 9.20 14.40 0.66
N ALA A 231 8.55 15.16 1.55
CA ALA A 231 7.84 14.62 2.70
C ALA A 231 6.73 13.65 2.30
N ILE A 232 5.86 14.03 1.36
CA ILE A 232 4.78 13.16 0.88
C ILE A 232 5.35 11.92 0.16
N MET A 233 6.40 12.09 -0.65
CA MET A 233 7.07 10.95 -1.29
C MET A 233 7.61 9.96 -0.24
N VAL A 234 8.33 10.45 0.77
CA VAL A 234 8.86 9.62 1.86
C VAL A 234 7.74 8.91 2.60
N PHE A 235 6.62 9.60 2.86
CA PHE A 235 5.45 8.99 3.49
C PHE A 235 4.86 7.86 2.65
N LEU A 236 4.56 8.12 1.37
CA LEU A 236 3.99 7.14 0.45
C LEU A 236 4.93 5.93 0.26
N LEU A 237 6.23 6.18 0.06
CA LEU A 237 7.23 5.12 -0.05
C LEU A 237 7.37 4.33 1.28
N SER A 238 7.18 4.98 2.42
CA SER A 238 7.18 4.31 3.73
C SER A 238 5.91 3.49 3.99
N LEU A 239 4.86 3.64 3.19
CA LEU A 239 3.70 2.74 3.20
C LEU A 239 3.90 1.53 2.27
N ILE A 240 4.92 1.55 1.40
CA ILE A 240 5.24 0.44 0.49
C ILE A 240 5.64 -0.85 1.19
N PRO A 241 6.13 -0.96 2.44
CA PRO A 241 6.32 -2.28 3.05
C PRO A 241 5.05 -3.15 3.09
N VAL A 242 3.85 -2.53 2.98
CA VAL A 242 2.57 -3.22 2.78
C VAL A 242 2.27 -3.48 1.28
N ALA A 243 2.68 -2.56 0.39
CA ALA A 243 2.51 -2.67 -1.06
C ALA A 243 3.66 -3.43 -1.78
N GLY A 244 4.75 -3.76 -1.11
CA GLY A 244 5.88 -4.52 -1.65
C GLY A 244 5.49 -5.96 -1.95
N ALA A 245 4.50 -6.49 -1.22
CA ALA A 245 3.80 -7.72 -1.58
C ALA A 245 3.02 -7.59 -2.91
N ILE A 246 2.57 -6.38 -3.28
CA ILE A 246 1.86 -6.09 -4.54
C ILE A 246 2.86 -5.92 -5.71
N ILE A 247 4.03 -5.30 -5.48
CA ILE A 247 5.05 -5.10 -6.52
C ILE A 247 5.85 -6.39 -6.79
N SER A 248 5.90 -7.31 -5.83
CA SER A 248 6.59 -8.61 -5.96
C SER A 248 5.73 -9.72 -6.58
N LEU A 249 4.45 -9.46 -6.90
CA LEU A 249 3.49 -10.41 -7.48
C LEU A 249 3.17 -10.02 -8.93
#